data_AF-A0A672Z143-F1
#
_entry.id   AF-A0A672Z143-F1
#
_cell.length_a   1.000
_cell.length_b   1.000
_cell.length_c   1.000
_cell.angle_alpha   90.00
_cell.angle_beta   90.00
_cell.angle_gamma   90.00
#
_symmetry.space_group_name_H-M   'P 1'
#
loop_
_entity.id
_entity.type
_entity.pdbx_description
1 polymer ?
#
loop_
_entity_poly.entity_id
_entity_poly.type
_entity_poly.pdbx_seq_one_letter_code
_entity_poly.pdbx_strand_id
1 'polypeptide(L)'
;MEDSEDDLVEREETDDGDEKSPFNSPFRSTRLHIQRSNVCSRAYFVVVMVFFHVYILNIIALLLYVHYNNGPGDLVTGEGVSSAAVSDDGDSLPQSPSPSRELHVEDYTQSFSLPRIEGIRVGHVQRISLVPDKTHEMKTLSLKPLLFEIPGFLSEEECRVVVQLAQLKGLMESQITAPSQGQEESNQQLLSLSTEEVFSLLDLNQDGLLQKQEIVSHSRSQDGTWLSPDSLRQILTGLEECPTGMLTLEDFRLVYDVSQRAGQQQNGKLSSQFKQRNKHTWLYQGLGSHHVLQTLRNRVISLTRLPSSLVELSEPLQVIRFEHGDFSNAHYDSNPAQSESTCAHTRLAGNKSAVTEVSCRYLTVLFYLSSLEEGGESTFPVADNRTYDEEVIDLTDTQETCGRGNLRVKPTAGTALFWYNHLSDGRGWMGELDEYSLHGDCPVKRGMKWVANSWVNVDPDHQQQARYQRLVAQRHQAKSSLEEHYQPLSHSDLHQDL
;
A
#
# COMPACT_ATOMS: atom_id res chain seq x y z
N MET A 1 54.04 20.24 72.29
CA MET A 1 52.73 20.23 72.94
C MET A 1 51.86 19.37 72.05
N GLU A 2 52.12 18.05 72.12
CA GLU A 2 51.49 17.10 73.07
C GLU A 2 50.04 16.86 72.62
N ASP A 3 49.54 15.64 72.39
CA ASP A 3 50.11 14.31 72.58
C ASP A 3 49.19 13.26 71.91
N SER A 4 49.80 12.14 71.48
CA SER A 4 49.31 10.74 71.38
C SER A 4 48.04 10.38 70.55
N GLU A 5 48.11 9.53 69.51
CA GLU A 5 48.40 8.05 69.47
C GLU A 5 47.26 7.22 70.07
N ASP A 6 46.88 6.02 69.65
CA ASP A 6 47.04 5.12 68.49
C ASP A 6 46.14 3.91 68.89
N ASP A 7 45.54 3.18 67.96
CA ASP A 7 45.30 1.74 68.21
C ASP A 7 45.21 0.98 66.88
N LEU A 8 45.95 -0.12 66.85
CA LEU A 8 46.61 -0.74 65.69
C LEU A 8 46.51 -2.28 65.87
N VAL A 9 46.75 -3.03 64.78
CA VAL A 9 47.16 -4.46 64.69
C VAL A 9 46.01 -5.51 64.71
N GLU A 10 45.71 -6.32 63.67
CA GLU A 10 46.45 -7.32 62.83
C GLU A 10 46.75 -8.72 63.45
N ARG A 11 46.47 -9.79 62.67
CA ARG A 11 47.14 -11.13 62.51
C ARG A 11 46.12 -12.21 62.13
N GLU A 12 46.16 -12.93 60.97
CA GLU A 12 47.14 -13.93 60.45
C GLU A 12 47.48 -15.03 61.49
N GLU A 13 47.52 -16.35 61.27
CA GLU A 13 47.53 -17.27 60.11
C GLU A 13 47.52 -18.74 60.66
N THR A 14 47.32 -19.76 59.78
CA THR A 14 47.73 -21.21 59.87
C THR A 14 47.08 -22.17 60.89
N ASP A 15 46.93 -23.49 60.74
CA ASP A 15 47.01 -24.52 59.66
C ASP A 15 46.54 -25.87 60.31
N ASP A 16 46.23 -26.87 59.47
CA ASP A 16 46.48 -28.32 59.64
C ASP A 16 45.32 -29.36 59.87
N GLY A 17 45.22 -30.25 58.86
CA GLY A 17 44.92 -31.71 58.91
C GLY A 17 43.49 -32.26 59.09
N ASP A 18 43.03 -33.35 58.46
CA ASP A 18 43.42 -34.17 57.30
C ASP A 18 42.29 -35.24 57.07
N GLU A 19 42.35 -35.96 55.93
CA GLU A 19 41.69 -37.26 55.56
C GLU A 19 40.44 -37.36 54.62
N LYS A 20 40.76 -37.66 53.33
CA LYS A 20 40.36 -38.80 52.43
C LYS A 20 38.89 -38.99 51.98
N SER A 21 38.49 -38.65 50.73
CA SER A 21 38.59 -39.36 49.40
C SER A 21 37.46 -40.39 49.10
N PRO A 22 37.03 -40.70 47.83
CA PRO A 22 37.83 -40.63 46.59
C PRO A 22 37.16 -40.14 45.27
N PHE A 23 38.03 -39.59 44.39
CA PHE A 23 38.21 -39.78 42.93
C PHE A 23 37.11 -40.54 42.14
N ASN A 24 36.64 -40.07 40.98
CA ASN A 24 37.43 -39.99 39.74
C ASN A 24 36.82 -39.05 38.69
N SER A 25 37.66 -38.18 38.12
CA SER A 25 37.53 -37.67 36.75
C SER A 25 38.84 -37.96 36.01
N PRO A 26 38.74 -38.48 34.77
CA PRO A 26 39.63 -38.08 33.69
C PRO A 26 38.76 -37.73 32.46
N PHE A 27 39.02 -36.72 31.66
CA PHE A 27 40.18 -36.60 30.78
C PHE A 27 40.33 -35.15 30.29
N ARG A 28 41.59 -34.71 30.23
CA ARG A 28 42.03 -33.50 29.56
C ARG A 28 42.43 -33.84 28.12
N SER A 29 42.10 -32.93 27.20
CA SER A 29 42.78 -32.65 25.93
C SER A 29 42.72 -33.69 24.80
N THR A 30 41.78 -33.45 23.88
CA THR A 30 42.09 -33.36 22.46
C THR A 30 41.69 -31.97 21.96
N ARG A 31 42.61 -31.01 22.08
CA ARG A 31 42.64 -29.88 21.14
C ARG A 31 42.78 -30.51 19.75
N LEU A 32 41.70 -30.54 18.98
CA LEU A 32 41.80 -30.63 17.53
C LEU A 32 42.56 -29.38 17.10
N HIS A 33 43.87 -29.55 16.96
CA HIS A 33 44.72 -28.63 16.23
C HIS A 33 44.24 -28.72 14.78
N ILE A 34 43.20 -27.96 14.43
CA ILE A 34 42.94 -27.62 13.04
C ILE A 34 44.18 -26.83 12.63
N GLN A 35 45.15 -27.54 12.05
CA GLN A 35 46.10 -26.92 11.15
C GLN A 35 45.23 -26.13 10.17
N ARG A 36 45.28 -24.79 10.26
CA ARG A 36 45.01 -23.95 9.11
C ARG A 36 45.98 -24.42 8.04
N SER A 37 45.53 -25.36 7.22
CA SER A 37 46.13 -25.63 5.94
C SER A 37 45.90 -24.37 5.12
N ASN A 38 46.86 -23.44 5.18
CA ASN A 38 47.11 -22.49 4.11
C ASN A 38 47.64 -23.26 2.89
N VAL A 39 46.93 -24.31 2.45
CA VAL A 39 47.03 -24.86 1.11
C VAL A 39 46.09 -24.02 0.29
N CYS A 40 46.54 -22.80 0.04
CA CYS A 40 46.09 -21.98 -1.06
C CYS A 40 46.18 -22.87 -2.32
N SER A 41 45.03 -23.38 -2.77
CA SER A 41 44.97 -24.12 -4.03
C SER A 41 45.15 -23.10 -5.16
N ARG A 42 46.42 -22.72 -5.38
CA ARG A 42 46.87 -21.92 -6.52
C ARG A 42 46.38 -22.54 -7.83
N ALA A 43 46.26 -23.87 -7.86
CA ALA A 43 45.68 -24.62 -8.96
C ALA A 43 44.19 -24.32 -9.16
N TYR A 44 43.37 -24.29 -8.10
CA TYR A 44 41.94 -23.96 -8.21
C TYR A 44 41.72 -22.52 -8.69
N PHE A 45 42.49 -21.56 -8.15
CA PHE A 45 42.38 -20.16 -8.58
C PHE A 45 42.79 -19.96 -10.05
N VAL A 46 43.83 -20.67 -10.50
CA VAL A 46 44.24 -20.66 -11.92
C VAL A 46 43.14 -21.24 -12.81
N VAL A 47 42.51 -22.35 -12.40
CA VAL A 47 41.41 -22.95 -13.16
C VAL A 47 40.21 -21.99 -13.27
N VAL A 48 39.79 -21.38 -12.16
CA VAL A 48 38.70 -20.39 -12.17
C VAL A 48 39.04 -19.17 -13.03
N MET A 49 40.28 -18.68 -12.95
CA MET A 49 40.76 -17.59 -13.82
C MET A 49 40.71 -17.98 -15.30
N VAL A 50 41.13 -19.20 -15.67
CA VAL A 50 41.04 -19.65 -17.07
C VAL A 50 39.60 -19.68 -17.56
N PHE A 51 38.66 -20.23 -16.77
CA PHE A 51 37.24 -20.22 -17.13
C PHE A 51 36.67 -18.80 -17.25
N PHE A 52 37.07 -17.89 -16.37
CA PHE A 52 36.68 -16.48 -16.42
C PHE A 52 37.18 -15.79 -17.70
N HIS A 53 38.44 -16.03 -18.10
CA HIS A 53 38.99 -15.45 -19.32
C HIS A 53 38.36 -16.06 -20.58
N VAL A 54 38.10 -17.38 -20.61
CA VAL A 54 37.40 -18.04 -21.73
C VAL A 54 35.97 -17.50 -21.86
N TYR A 55 35.27 -17.28 -20.74
CA TYR A 55 33.94 -16.69 -20.73
C TYR A 55 33.94 -15.27 -21.30
N ILE A 56 34.88 -14.41 -20.86
CA ILE A 56 35.02 -13.05 -21.39
C ILE A 56 35.34 -13.06 -22.89
N LEU A 57 36.25 -13.92 -23.34
CA LEU A 57 36.59 -14.04 -24.76
C LEU A 57 35.38 -14.48 -25.60
N ASN A 58 34.55 -15.40 -25.09
CA ASN A 58 33.32 -15.81 -25.76
C ASN A 58 32.28 -14.67 -25.82
N ILE A 59 32.13 -13.88 -24.76
CA ILE A 59 31.25 -12.69 -24.75
C ILE A 59 31.74 -11.67 -25.79
N ILE A 60 33.04 -11.38 -25.82
CA ILE A 60 33.63 -10.45 -26.78
C ILE A 60 33.45 -10.96 -28.22
N ALA A 61 33.67 -12.26 -28.46
CA ALA A 61 33.44 -12.85 -29.77
C ALA A 61 31.97 -12.76 -30.21
N LEU A 62 31.03 -12.95 -29.29
CA LEU A 62 29.59 -12.78 -29.55
C LEU A 62 29.24 -11.33 -29.89
N LEU A 63 29.79 -10.37 -29.13
CA LEU A 63 29.59 -8.94 -29.38
C LEU A 63 30.20 -8.49 -30.71
N LEU A 64 31.38 -9.01 -31.06
CA LEU A 64 32.01 -8.76 -32.37
C LEU A 64 31.22 -9.41 -33.50
N TYR A 65 30.67 -10.62 -33.30
CA TYR A 65 29.81 -11.28 -34.28
C TYR A 65 28.53 -10.46 -34.53
N VAL A 66 27.88 -10.00 -33.46
CA VAL A 66 26.71 -9.10 -33.54
C VAL A 66 27.09 -7.79 -34.21
N HIS A 67 28.25 -7.21 -33.89
CA HIS A 67 28.70 -5.96 -34.49
C HIS A 67 29.04 -6.10 -35.97
N TYR A 68 29.68 -7.20 -36.36
CA TYR A 68 30.09 -7.46 -37.74
C TYR A 68 28.89 -7.82 -38.63
N ASN A 69 27.93 -8.59 -38.11
CA ASN A 69 26.69 -8.88 -38.82
C ASN A 69 25.72 -7.69 -38.85
N ASN A 70 25.91 -6.70 -37.96
CA ASN A 70 25.16 -5.44 -37.97
C ASN A 70 26.01 -4.26 -38.46
N GLY A 71 27.04 -4.50 -39.28
CA GLY A 71 27.83 -3.46 -39.94
C GLY A 71 27.01 -2.62 -40.94
N PRO A 72 27.46 -1.39 -41.27
CA PRO A 72 26.67 -0.17 -41.16
C PRO A 72 25.89 0.21 -42.42
N GLY A 73 24.59 0.51 -42.27
CA GLY A 73 23.79 1.27 -43.24
C GLY A 73 23.51 2.67 -42.71
N ASP A 74 23.88 3.67 -43.51
CA ASP A 74 23.56 5.09 -43.42
C ASP A 74 24.31 5.99 -42.42
N LEU A 75 25.46 6.48 -42.91
CA LEU A 75 25.87 7.87 -42.71
C LEU A 75 26.50 8.41 -44.00
N VAL A 76 25.70 9.03 -44.89
CA VAL A 76 26.18 10.06 -45.82
C VAL A 76 25.14 11.17 -45.96
N THR A 77 25.59 12.38 -45.64
CA THR A 77 24.99 13.70 -45.78
C THR A 77 25.13 14.20 -47.24
N GLY A 78 24.17 14.95 -47.77
CA GLY A 78 24.45 15.98 -48.78
C GLY A 78 23.56 16.03 -50.04
N GLU A 79 22.80 17.13 -50.13
CA GLU A 79 22.44 17.93 -51.33
C GLU A 79 21.45 17.41 -52.39
N GLY A 80 20.25 18.02 -52.37
CA GLY A 80 19.76 18.90 -53.45
C GLY A 80 19.19 18.28 -54.74
N VAL A 81 17.91 18.54 -55.02
CA VAL A 81 17.41 19.33 -56.18
C VAL A 81 15.89 19.14 -56.35
N SER A 82 15.19 20.27 -56.44
CA SER A 82 13.78 20.45 -56.82
C SER A 82 13.44 19.89 -58.20
N SER A 83 12.20 19.45 -58.42
CA SER A 83 11.39 19.77 -59.63
C SER A 83 9.94 19.32 -59.47
N ALA A 84 9.04 20.17 -59.99
CA ALA A 84 7.60 20.14 -59.83
C ALA A 84 6.86 19.38 -60.95
N ALA A 85 5.61 19.01 -60.63
CA ALA A 85 4.40 18.91 -61.47
C ALA A 85 4.36 17.96 -62.68
N VAL A 86 3.28 17.17 -62.79
CA VAL A 86 2.25 17.22 -63.84
C VAL A 86 1.12 16.24 -63.48
N SER A 87 -0.11 16.74 -63.61
CA SER A 87 -1.42 16.11 -63.47
C SER A 87 -1.85 15.34 -64.73
N ASP A 88 -2.63 14.27 -64.59
CA ASP A 88 -3.66 13.90 -65.57
C ASP A 88 -4.81 13.10 -64.93
N ASP A 89 -6.03 13.38 -65.41
CA ASP A 89 -7.35 12.96 -64.94
C ASP A 89 -7.77 11.57 -65.46
N GLY A 90 -8.70 10.90 -64.78
CA GLY A 90 -9.32 9.66 -65.28
C GLY A 90 -10.32 9.01 -64.31
N ASP A 91 -11.59 9.40 -64.45
CA ASP A 91 -12.76 9.05 -63.63
C ASP A 91 -13.28 7.59 -63.86
N SER A 92 -13.63 6.86 -62.78
CA SER A 92 -14.67 5.80 -62.78
C SER A 92 -15.03 5.29 -61.36
N LEU A 93 -16.33 5.31 -61.05
CA LEU A 93 -17.03 4.98 -59.79
C LEU A 93 -17.07 3.46 -59.43
N PRO A 94 -17.77 3.01 -58.36
CA PRO A 94 -17.24 2.74 -57.02
C PRO A 94 -17.30 1.23 -56.66
N GLN A 95 -16.26 0.67 -56.05
CA GLN A 95 -16.28 -0.71 -55.54
C GLN A 95 -16.41 -0.78 -54.01
N SER A 96 -17.27 -1.72 -53.62
CA SER A 96 -17.76 -2.15 -52.31
C SER A 96 -16.69 -2.37 -51.22
N PRO A 97 -17.08 -2.27 -49.92
CA PRO A 97 -16.15 -2.34 -48.80
C PRO A 97 -15.57 -3.76 -48.63
N SER A 98 -14.25 -3.86 -48.65
CA SER A 98 -13.52 -5.05 -48.22
C SER A 98 -13.71 -5.29 -46.72
N PRO A 99 -13.79 -6.56 -46.29
CA PRO A 99 -14.24 -6.93 -44.96
C PRO A 99 -13.24 -6.50 -43.89
N SER A 100 -13.80 -6.10 -42.75
CA SER A 100 -13.20 -6.07 -41.42
C SER A 100 -11.84 -6.72 -41.34
N ARG A 101 -10.80 -5.88 -41.27
CA ARG A 101 -9.49 -6.24 -40.75
C ARG A 101 -9.72 -6.66 -39.30
N GLU A 102 -9.96 -7.95 -39.09
CA GLU A 102 -9.89 -8.58 -37.79
C GLU A 102 -8.53 -8.18 -37.21
N LEU A 103 -8.59 -7.32 -36.19
CA LEU A 103 -7.46 -6.98 -35.36
C LEU A 103 -7.02 -8.29 -34.70
N HIS A 104 -6.03 -8.94 -35.31
CA HIS A 104 -5.32 -10.06 -34.71
C HIS A 104 -4.91 -9.66 -33.29
N VAL A 105 -5.33 -10.49 -32.33
CA VAL A 105 -5.19 -10.31 -30.89
C VAL A 105 -3.72 -10.46 -30.43
N GLU A 106 -2.76 -10.61 -31.34
CA GLU A 106 -1.38 -10.97 -31.02
C GLU A 106 -0.35 -9.82 -31.11
N ASP A 107 -0.74 -8.61 -31.54
CA ASP A 107 0.18 -7.45 -31.65
C ASP A 107 0.27 -6.56 -30.38
N TYR A 108 -0.25 -7.01 -29.22
CA TYR A 108 -0.09 -6.30 -27.93
C TYR A 108 0.97 -6.96 -27.04
N THR A 109 2.12 -7.29 -27.61
CA THR A 109 3.31 -7.67 -26.86
C THR A 109 3.94 -6.42 -26.22
N GLN A 110 3.82 -6.29 -24.90
CA GLN A 110 4.50 -5.33 -24.00
C GLN A 110 4.43 -3.84 -24.39
N SER A 111 3.32 -3.13 -24.13
CA SER A 111 3.28 -1.70 -24.49
C SER A 111 3.87 -0.74 -23.44
N PHE A 112 4.02 -1.10 -22.16
CA PHE A 112 4.73 -0.27 -21.18
C PHE A 112 5.22 -1.06 -19.96
N SER A 113 6.42 -0.71 -19.46
CA SER A 113 6.91 -1.13 -18.15
C SER A 113 6.53 -0.09 -17.10
N LEU A 114 6.42 -0.50 -15.83
CA LEU A 114 6.22 0.41 -14.69
C LEU A 114 7.56 1.07 -14.35
N PRO A 115 7.70 2.40 -14.51
CA PRO A 115 8.90 3.09 -14.11
C PRO A 115 9.14 2.95 -12.61
N ARG A 116 10.37 2.57 -12.23
CA ARG A 116 10.80 2.49 -10.84
C ARG A 116 11.98 3.42 -10.63
N ILE A 117 11.88 4.31 -9.66
CA ILE A 117 12.95 5.26 -9.32
C ILE A 117 14.11 4.50 -8.67
N GLU A 118 15.35 4.82 -9.00
CA GLU A 118 16.51 4.21 -8.37
C GLU A 118 16.84 4.89 -7.03
N GLY A 119 17.02 4.09 -5.97
CA GLY A 119 17.41 4.60 -4.64
C GLY A 119 18.90 4.96 -4.53
N ILE A 120 19.77 4.35 -5.34
CA ILE A 120 21.23 4.53 -5.34
C ILE A 120 21.89 4.13 -4.01
N ARG A 121 21.70 4.91 -2.93
CA ARG A 121 22.15 4.61 -1.57
C ARG A 121 21.38 5.44 -0.54
N VAL A 122 21.31 4.96 0.70
CA VAL A 122 20.76 5.72 1.83
C VAL A 122 21.44 7.09 1.96
N GLY A 123 20.64 8.14 2.09
CA GLY A 123 21.08 9.54 2.18
C GLY A 123 21.42 10.19 0.84
N HIS A 124 21.31 9.49 -0.28
CA HIS A 124 21.46 10.11 -1.60
C HIS A 124 20.32 11.10 -1.87
N VAL A 125 20.65 12.27 -2.43
CA VAL A 125 19.70 13.34 -2.76
C VAL A 125 19.67 13.54 -4.27
N GLN A 126 18.48 13.44 -4.85
CA GLN A 126 18.21 13.65 -6.27
C GLN A 126 17.35 14.91 -6.46
N ARG A 127 17.61 15.67 -7.51
CA ARG A 127 16.83 16.85 -7.87
C ARG A 127 15.70 16.45 -8.80
N ILE A 128 14.46 16.77 -8.44
CA ILE A 128 13.27 16.47 -9.24
C ILE A 128 12.46 17.75 -9.51
N SER A 129 11.81 17.82 -10.67
CA SER A 129 10.95 18.95 -11.04
C SER A 129 9.50 18.48 -11.06
N LEU A 130 8.73 18.86 -10.04
CA LEU A 130 7.33 18.46 -9.87
C LEU A 130 6.33 19.55 -10.24
N VAL A 131 6.78 20.80 -10.18
CA VAL A 131 6.00 22.00 -10.48
C VAL A 131 6.86 22.83 -11.44
N PRO A 132 6.26 23.53 -12.43
CA PRO A 132 6.99 24.50 -13.23
C PRO A 132 7.78 25.45 -12.33
N ASP A 133 9.04 25.72 -12.70
CA ASP A 133 9.91 26.69 -12.04
C ASP A 133 10.32 26.37 -10.58
N LYS A 134 10.08 25.15 -10.08
CA LYS A 134 10.52 24.72 -8.75
C LYS A 134 11.19 23.34 -8.77
N THR A 135 12.48 23.31 -8.42
CA THR A 135 13.18 22.06 -8.13
C THR A 135 12.95 21.63 -6.69
N HIS A 136 12.63 20.36 -6.50
CA HIS A 136 12.52 19.72 -5.19
C HIS A 136 13.70 18.75 -4.99
N GLU A 137 14.06 18.53 -3.74
CA GLU A 137 15.06 17.54 -3.36
C GLU A 137 14.35 16.28 -2.87
N MET A 138 14.74 15.13 -3.41
CA MET A 138 14.25 13.83 -3.01
C MET A 138 15.39 13.04 -2.41
N LYS A 139 15.27 12.67 -1.13
CA LYS A 139 16.29 11.96 -0.37
C LYS A 139 15.89 10.50 -0.19
N THR A 140 16.80 9.58 -0.47
CA THR A 140 16.59 8.16 -0.18
C THR A 140 16.78 7.88 1.30
N LEU A 141 15.74 7.34 1.96
CA LEU A 141 15.77 7.00 3.38
C LEU A 141 16.17 5.55 3.64
N SER A 142 15.69 4.62 2.81
CA SER A 142 16.05 3.21 2.84
C SER A 142 16.03 2.61 1.45
N LEU A 143 16.70 1.46 1.29
CA LEU A 143 16.65 0.67 0.05
C LEU A 143 15.68 -0.51 0.16
N LYS A 144 15.39 -0.96 1.38
CA LYS A 144 14.39 -1.98 1.72
C LYS A 144 13.53 -1.46 2.89
N PRO A 145 12.28 -1.02 2.70
CA PRO A 145 11.66 -0.86 1.41
C PRO A 145 12.34 0.30 0.69
N LEU A 146 12.13 0.39 -0.62
CA LEU A 146 12.63 1.52 -1.38
C LEU A 146 11.80 2.77 -1.04
N LEU A 147 12.34 3.61 -0.15
CA LEU A 147 11.63 4.73 0.47
C LEU A 147 12.39 6.04 0.28
N PHE A 148 11.64 7.09 -0.04
CA PHE A 148 12.13 8.43 -0.27
C PHE A 148 11.37 9.47 0.58
N GLU A 149 12.06 10.54 0.92
CA GLU A 149 11.54 11.74 1.57
C GLU A 149 11.67 12.93 0.63
N ILE A 150 10.60 13.70 0.48
CA ILE A 150 10.55 14.88 -0.39
C ILE A 150 10.01 16.06 0.43
N PRO A 151 10.89 16.87 1.03
CA PRO A 151 10.48 18.05 1.78
C PRO A 151 9.82 19.10 0.88
N GLY A 152 8.79 19.78 1.39
CA GLY A 152 8.13 20.87 0.69
C GLY A 152 7.43 20.46 -0.62
N PHE A 153 6.96 19.21 -0.69
CA PHE A 153 6.14 18.67 -1.77
C PHE A 153 4.78 19.37 -1.86
N LEU A 154 4.19 19.71 -0.70
CA LEU A 154 3.08 20.64 -0.58
C LEU A 154 3.55 21.92 0.13
N SER A 155 2.92 23.03 -0.22
CA SER A 155 2.99 24.26 0.58
C SER A 155 2.11 24.16 1.84
N GLU A 156 2.37 24.99 2.85
CA GLU A 156 1.55 25.01 4.05
C GLU A 156 0.09 25.39 3.75
N GLU A 157 -0.12 26.27 2.77
CA GLU A 157 -1.44 26.68 2.30
C GLU A 157 -2.22 25.49 1.73
N GLU A 158 -1.55 24.67 0.90
CA GLU A 158 -2.15 23.46 0.33
C GLU A 158 -2.49 22.43 1.41
N CYS A 159 -1.59 22.23 2.38
CA CYS A 159 -1.86 21.37 3.53
C CYS A 159 -3.12 21.81 4.28
N ARG A 160 -3.26 23.11 4.56
CA ARG A 160 -4.44 23.67 5.23
C ARG A 160 -5.72 23.45 4.42
N VAL A 161 -5.68 23.66 3.10
CA VAL A 161 -6.83 23.43 2.22
C VAL A 161 -7.27 21.97 2.26
N VAL A 162 -6.33 21.01 2.16
CA VAL A 162 -6.65 19.58 2.21
C VAL A 162 -7.31 19.22 3.55
N VAL A 163 -6.78 19.73 4.67
CA VAL A 163 -7.37 19.52 6.01
C VAL A 163 -8.77 20.11 6.11
N GLN A 164 -8.99 21.33 5.62
CA GLN A 164 -10.32 21.98 5.64
C GLN A 164 -11.35 21.21 4.82
N LEU A 165 -10.97 20.75 3.61
CA LEU A 165 -11.85 19.92 2.78
C LEU A 165 -12.23 18.61 3.47
N ALA A 166 -11.27 17.96 4.15
CA ALA A 166 -11.53 16.76 4.92
C ALA A 166 -12.48 17.03 6.10
N GLN A 167 -12.30 18.14 6.82
CA GLN A 167 -13.19 18.54 7.91
C GLN A 167 -14.61 18.84 7.43
N LEU A 168 -14.75 19.56 6.31
CA LEU A 168 -16.05 19.89 5.71
C LEU A 168 -16.80 18.64 5.24
N LYS A 169 -16.09 17.64 4.73
CA LYS A 169 -16.68 16.36 4.33
C LYS A 169 -17.16 15.54 5.54
N GLY A 170 -16.50 15.70 6.69
CA GLY A 170 -16.71 14.86 7.87
C GLY A 170 -15.76 13.67 7.89
N LEU A 171 -15.32 13.30 9.10
CA LEU A 171 -14.42 12.19 9.36
C LEU A 171 -15.18 11.05 10.05
N MET A 172 -14.78 9.83 9.75
CA MET A 172 -15.31 8.61 10.35
C MET A 172 -14.23 7.91 11.19
N GLU A 173 -14.62 7.20 12.24
CA GLU A 173 -13.66 6.41 13.03
C GLU A 173 -13.20 5.16 12.27
N SER A 174 -11.91 4.84 12.37
CA SER A 174 -11.30 3.75 11.61
C SER A 174 -11.58 2.35 12.19
N GLN A 175 -11.98 2.24 13.46
CA GLN A 175 -12.47 0.99 14.10
C GLN A 175 -13.54 1.29 15.15
N ILE A 176 -14.70 0.63 15.05
CA ILE A 176 -15.84 0.81 15.96
C ILE A 176 -15.61 -0.03 17.23
N THR A 177 -15.70 0.60 18.40
CA THR A 177 -15.62 -0.06 19.71
C THR A 177 -16.92 -0.81 20.00
N ALA A 178 -16.84 -2.08 20.42
CA ALA A 178 -17.92 -2.69 21.20
C ALA A 178 -17.83 -2.14 22.64
N PRO A 179 -18.88 -1.49 23.18
CA PRO A 179 -18.77 -0.75 24.44
C PRO A 179 -18.47 -1.67 25.62
N SER A 180 -17.37 -1.39 26.33
CA SER A 180 -17.06 -1.97 27.63
C SER A 180 -17.82 -1.18 28.72
N GLN A 181 -18.45 -1.92 29.63
CA GLN A 181 -19.25 -1.37 30.72
C GLN A 181 -18.39 -0.59 31.71
N GLY A 182 -18.89 0.57 32.15
CA GLY A 182 -18.52 1.17 33.43
C GLY A 182 -17.91 2.56 33.37
N GLN A 183 -18.64 3.55 32.86
CA GLN A 183 -18.59 4.91 33.40
C GLN A 183 -19.86 5.68 33.02
N GLU A 184 -20.52 6.19 34.05
CA GLU A 184 -21.78 6.92 34.00
C GLU A 184 -21.62 8.23 33.18
N GLU A 185 -22.55 8.38 32.22
CA GLU A 185 -23.17 9.60 31.70
C GLU A 185 -22.32 10.88 31.57
N SER A 186 -22.01 11.28 30.33
CA SER A 186 -22.77 12.37 29.66
C SER A 186 -22.27 12.59 28.22
N ASN A 187 -23.21 12.49 27.27
CA ASN A 187 -23.18 12.98 25.89
C ASN A 187 -22.24 12.30 24.88
N GLN A 188 -22.70 11.18 24.32
CA GLN A 188 -22.96 11.02 22.87
C GLN A 188 -23.73 9.72 22.63
N GLN A 189 -24.98 9.86 22.19
CA GLN A 189 -25.83 8.75 21.76
C GLN A 189 -25.19 8.02 20.57
N LEU A 190 -24.57 6.89 20.87
CA LEU A 190 -24.38 5.77 19.94
C LEU A 190 -25.75 5.36 19.40
N LEU A 191 -25.91 5.31 18.08
CA LEU A 191 -27.03 4.61 17.45
C LEU A 191 -26.81 3.11 17.67
N SER A 192 -27.24 2.58 18.83
CA SER A 192 -27.51 1.16 18.98
C SER A 192 -28.77 0.86 18.18
N LEU A 193 -28.59 0.43 16.92
CA LEU A 193 -29.72 0.07 16.08
C LEU A 193 -30.52 -1.05 16.76
N SER A 194 -31.82 -0.87 16.92
CA SER A 194 -32.70 -1.90 17.47
C SER A 194 -32.77 -3.10 16.52
N THR A 195 -33.18 -4.28 17.00
CA THR A 195 -33.31 -5.48 16.16
C THR A 195 -34.23 -5.25 14.95
N GLU A 196 -35.21 -4.37 15.12
CA GLU A 196 -36.13 -3.92 14.06
C GLU A 196 -35.43 -3.01 13.04
N GLU A 197 -34.56 -2.11 13.51
CA GLU A 197 -33.78 -1.25 12.61
C GLU A 197 -32.75 -2.05 11.82
N VAL A 198 -32.12 -3.06 12.43
CA VAL A 198 -31.23 -4.01 11.72
C VAL A 198 -32.02 -4.83 10.69
N PHE A 199 -33.23 -5.30 11.04
CA PHE A 199 -34.09 -6.01 10.10
C PHE A 199 -34.48 -5.13 8.90
N SER A 200 -34.93 -3.90 9.15
CA SER A 200 -35.27 -2.93 8.10
C SER A 200 -34.09 -2.51 7.23
N LEU A 201 -32.86 -2.60 7.73
CA LEU A 201 -31.66 -2.32 6.94
C LEU A 201 -31.25 -3.49 6.04
N LEU A 202 -31.52 -4.72 6.48
CA LEU A 202 -31.23 -5.93 5.71
C LEU A 202 -32.32 -6.22 4.67
N ASP A 203 -33.54 -5.72 4.88
CA ASP A 203 -34.71 -5.85 4.01
C ASP A 203 -34.65 -4.79 2.90
N LEU A 204 -33.96 -5.12 1.81
CA LEU A 204 -33.64 -4.17 0.74
C LEU A 204 -34.87 -3.78 -0.08
N ASN A 205 -35.83 -4.70 -0.20
CA ASN A 205 -37.05 -4.47 -0.96
C ASN A 205 -38.24 -4.02 -0.06
N GLN A 206 -38.03 -3.94 1.26
CA GLN A 206 -38.98 -3.51 2.28
C GLN A 206 -40.28 -4.32 2.28
N ASP A 207 -40.19 -5.60 1.94
CA ASP A 207 -41.35 -6.50 1.89
C ASP A 207 -41.66 -7.18 3.24
N GLY A 208 -40.85 -6.91 4.26
CA GLY A 208 -41.00 -7.46 5.61
C GLY A 208 -40.51 -8.90 5.74
N LEU A 209 -39.79 -9.42 4.73
CA LEU A 209 -39.30 -10.80 4.68
C LEU A 209 -37.83 -10.83 4.26
N LEU A 210 -36.93 -11.20 5.19
CA LEU A 210 -35.51 -11.28 4.86
C LEU A 210 -35.18 -12.54 4.05
N GLN A 211 -34.63 -12.32 2.86
CA GLN A 211 -34.25 -13.38 1.94
C GLN A 211 -32.73 -13.59 1.90
N LYS A 212 -32.31 -14.81 1.54
CA LYS A 212 -30.88 -15.18 1.46
C LYS A 212 -30.07 -14.19 0.61
N GLN A 213 -30.66 -13.73 -0.49
CA GLN A 213 -30.00 -12.83 -1.42
C GLN A 213 -29.73 -11.45 -0.82
N GLU A 214 -30.61 -10.97 0.05
CA GLU A 214 -30.50 -9.67 0.72
C GLU A 214 -29.44 -9.74 1.82
N ILE A 215 -29.44 -10.81 2.62
CA ILE A 215 -28.43 -11.06 3.66
C ILE A 215 -27.02 -11.22 3.04
N VAL A 216 -26.91 -11.95 1.93
CA VAL A 216 -25.62 -12.14 1.22
C VAL A 216 -25.18 -10.87 0.48
N SER A 217 -26.10 -9.99 0.08
CA SER A 217 -25.74 -8.72 -0.55
C SER A 217 -24.97 -7.80 0.40
N HIS A 218 -25.33 -7.80 1.69
CA HIS A 218 -24.60 -7.07 2.74
C HIS A 218 -23.26 -7.70 3.12
N SER A 219 -23.04 -8.99 2.82
CA SER A 219 -21.71 -9.61 2.92
C SER A 219 -20.73 -9.11 1.83
N ARG A 220 -21.21 -8.41 0.80
CA ARG A 220 -20.41 -7.97 -0.37
C ARG A 220 -20.16 -6.46 -0.41
N SER A 221 -20.76 -5.68 0.48
CA SER A 221 -20.46 -4.26 0.64
C SER A 221 -19.15 -4.10 1.43
N GLN A 222 -18.14 -3.49 0.81
CA GLN A 222 -16.85 -3.14 1.45
C GLN A 222 -16.98 -2.00 2.48
N ASP A 223 -18.19 -1.55 2.78
CA ASP A 223 -18.49 -0.56 3.80
C ASP A 223 -18.82 -1.30 5.09
N GLY A 224 -17.79 -1.62 5.89
CA GLY A 224 -17.85 -2.36 7.15
C GLY A 224 -19.22 -2.42 7.83
N THR A 225 -20.03 -3.41 7.43
CA THR A 225 -21.38 -3.55 7.93
C THR A 225 -21.35 -3.88 9.42
N TRP A 226 -22.30 -3.29 10.15
CA TRP A 226 -22.61 -3.37 11.57
C TRP A 226 -22.74 -4.79 12.18
N LEU A 227 -22.52 -5.84 11.39
CA LEU A 227 -22.67 -7.25 11.74
C LEU A 227 -21.35 -8.00 11.54
N SER A 228 -20.90 -8.71 12.58
CA SER A 228 -19.69 -9.52 12.49
C SER A 228 -19.85 -10.66 11.46
N PRO A 229 -18.77 -11.13 10.83
CA PRO A 229 -18.82 -12.29 9.91
C PRO A 229 -19.45 -13.53 10.56
N ASP A 230 -19.33 -13.68 11.87
CA ASP A 230 -19.91 -14.80 12.63
C ASP A 230 -21.41 -14.61 12.88
N SER A 231 -21.86 -13.38 13.10
CA SER A 231 -23.29 -13.02 13.18
C SER A 231 -23.99 -13.29 11.85
N LEU A 232 -23.36 -12.93 10.71
CA LEU A 232 -23.90 -13.21 9.38
C LEU A 232 -23.97 -14.70 9.08
N ARG A 233 -22.94 -15.48 9.44
CA ARG A 233 -22.96 -16.94 9.31
C ARG A 233 -24.10 -17.57 10.09
N GLN A 234 -24.34 -17.14 11.33
CA GLN A 234 -25.44 -17.66 12.15
C GLN A 234 -26.81 -17.25 11.64
N ILE A 235 -26.99 -16.02 11.13
CA ILE A 235 -28.24 -15.61 10.47
C ILE A 235 -28.50 -16.47 9.23
N LEU A 236 -27.46 -16.78 8.45
CA LEU A 236 -27.55 -17.67 7.29
C LEU A 236 -27.86 -19.12 7.70
N THR A 237 -27.27 -19.62 8.79
CA THR A 237 -27.60 -20.94 9.33
C THR A 237 -29.05 -21.00 9.83
N GLY A 238 -29.51 -19.96 10.54
CA GLY A 238 -30.90 -19.85 10.99
C GLY A 238 -31.90 -19.79 9.83
N LEU A 239 -31.55 -19.09 8.74
CA LEU A 239 -32.34 -19.08 7.51
C LEU A 239 -32.41 -20.45 6.82
N GLU A 240 -31.33 -21.25 6.89
CA GLU A 240 -31.26 -22.60 6.32
C GLU A 240 -32.03 -23.64 7.15
N GLU A 241 -32.23 -23.37 8.44
CA GLU A 241 -33.08 -24.19 9.32
C GLU A 241 -34.58 -23.82 9.21
N CYS A 242 -34.93 -22.65 8.68
CA CYS A 242 -36.31 -22.24 8.42
C CYS A 242 -36.88 -22.96 7.18
N PRO A 243 -38.00 -23.71 7.30
CA PRO A 243 -38.57 -24.48 6.18
C PRO A 243 -39.14 -23.61 5.03
N THR A 244 -39.31 -22.32 5.26
CA THR A 244 -39.83 -21.32 4.31
C THR A 244 -38.74 -20.64 3.49
N GLY A 245 -37.45 -20.77 3.86
CA GLY A 245 -36.33 -20.10 3.19
C GLY A 245 -36.35 -18.57 3.26
N MET A 246 -37.17 -18.00 4.16
CA MET A 246 -37.37 -16.57 4.38
C MET A 246 -37.55 -16.32 5.88
N LEU A 247 -36.91 -15.28 6.41
CA LEU A 247 -36.97 -14.90 7.83
C LEU A 247 -37.96 -13.75 8.03
N THR A 248 -38.97 -13.95 8.88
CA THR A 248 -39.83 -12.86 9.34
C THR A 248 -39.15 -12.06 10.46
N LEU A 249 -39.66 -10.87 10.79
CA LEU A 249 -39.14 -10.06 11.89
C LEU A 249 -39.13 -10.81 13.23
N GLU A 250 -40.13 -11.65 13.49
CA GLU A 250 -40.23 -12.43 14.73
C GLU A 250 -39.19 -13.55 14.79
N ASP A 251 -38.98 -14.25 13.67
CA ASP A 251 -37.96 -15.29 13.55
C ASP A 251 -36.54 -14.68 13.61
N PHE A 252 -36.35 -13.53 12.97
CA PHE A 252 -35.09 -12.80 12.99
C PHE A 252 -34.72 -12.34 14.41
N ARG A 253 -35.69 -11.89 15.22
CA ARG A 253 -35.45 -11.55 16.64
C ARG A 253 -34.92 -12.75 17.43
N LEU A 254 -35.44 -13.95 17.18
CA LEU A 254 -35.00 -15.17 17.87
C LEU A 254 -33.58 -15.59 17.46
N VAL A 255 -33.24 -15.48 16.19
CA VAL A 255 -31.89 -15.81 15.67
C VAL A 255 -30.85 -14.75 16.08
N TYR A 256 -31.23 -13.47 16.02
CA TYR A 256 -30.34 -12.34 16.29
C TYR A 256 -30.08 -12.13 17.79
N ASP A 257 -31.08 -12.26 18.67
CA ASP A 257 -30.89 -12.04 20.13
C ASP A 257 -30.10 -13.18 20.80
N VAL A 258 -30.19 -14.40 20.26
CA VAL A 258 -29.35 -15.54 20.72
C VAL A 258 -27.87 -15.31 20.38
N SER A 259 -27.56 -14.64 19.26
CA SER A 259 -26.18 -14.31 18.87
C SER A 259 -25.49 -13.34 19.84
N GLN A 260 -26.25 -12.41 20.43
CA GLN A 260 -25.77 -11.49 21.48
C GLN A 260 -25.45 -12.24 22.79
N ARG A 261 -26.27 -13.23 23.16
CA ARG A 261 -26.07 -13.99 24.41
C ARG A 261 -24.97 -15.04 24.32
N ALA A 262 -24.80 -15.69 23.16
CA ALA A 262 -23.75 -16.68 22.94
C ALA A 262 -22.33 -16.06 22.93
N GLY A 263 -22.20 -14.80 22.51
CA GLY A 263 -20.94 -14.04 22.55
C GLY A 263 -20.51 -13.58 23.95
N GLN A 264 -21.39 -13.67 24.96
CA GLN A 264 -21.13 -13.13 26.31
C GLN A 264 -20.65 -14.14 27.36
N GLN A 265 -20.45 -15.42 27.03
CA GLN A 265 -20.04 -16.46 28.02
C GLN A 265 -18.62 -17.00 27.91
N GLN A 266 -17.77 -16.48 27.03
CA GLN A 266 -16.36 -16.84 26.97
C GLN A 266 -15.52 -15.57 26.78
N ASN A 267 -15.14 -14.89 27.87
CA ASN A 267 -13.84 -14.20 28.00
C ASN A 267 -13.70 -13.49 29.35
N GLY A 268 -13.12 -14.20 30.31
CA GLY A 268 -12.39 -13.54 31.38
C GLY A 268 -11.08 -13.01 30.82
N LYS A 269 -10.93 -11.68 30.82
CA LYS A 269 -9.68 -10.93 30.58
C LYS A 269 -9.21 -10.87 29.10
N LEU A 270 -9.83 -9.99 28.30
CA LEU A 270 -9.23 -9.52 27.04
C LEU A 270 -9.16 -7.99 27.02
N SER A 271 -7.93 -7.47 26.98
CA SER A 271 -7.66 -6.11 26.51
C SER A 271 -8.15 -6.04 25.05
N SER A 272 -9.08 -5.14 24.73
CA SER A 272 -9.43 -4.85 23.35
C SER A 272 -8.22 -4.18 22.66
N GLN A 273 -7.34 -4.97 22.05
CA GLN A 273 -6.19 -4.44 21.32
C GLN A 273 -6.66 -3.90 19.97
N PHE A 274 -6.97 -2.61 19.93
CA PHE A 274 -7.21 -1.89 18.67
C PHE A 274 -5.96 -2.00 17.80
N LYS A 275 -6.13 -2.37 16.52
CA LYS A 275 -5.01 -2.35 15.56
C LYS A 275 -4.70 -0.93 15.10
N GLN A 276 -5.70 -0.06 15.12
CA GLN A 276 -5.54 1.36 14.83
C GLN A 276 -6.62 2.16 15.54
N ARG A 277 -6.27 3.38 15.93
CA ARG A 277 -7.20 4.35 16.49
C ARG A 277 -6.93 5.69 15.82
N ASN A 278 -7.80 6.08 14.91
CA ASN A 278 -7.73 7.34 14.18
C ASN A 278 -9.07 7.61 13.48
N LYS A 279 -9.21 8.81 12.91
CA LYS A 279 -10.38 9.21 12.13
C LYS A 279 -9.96 9.49 10.69
N HIS A 280 -10.72 9.06 9.69
CA HIS A 280 -10.37 9.27 8.29
C HIS A 280 -11.56 9.69 7.42
N THR A 281 -11.25 10.21 6.23
CA THR A 281 -12.21 10.50 5.16
C THR A 281 -11.53 10.39 3.80
N TRP A 282 -12.31 10.47 2.73
CA TRP A 282 -11.82 10.27 1.36
C TRP A 282 -12.15 11.49 0.49
N LEU A 283 -11.14 12.05 -0.18
CA LEU A 283 -11.27 13.20 -1.07
C LEU A 283 -11.09 12.79 -2.53
N TYR A 284 -12.08 13.10 -3.34
CA TYR A 284 -12.01 12.90 -4.79
C TYR A 284 -11.10 13.96 -5.43
N GLN A 285 -10.22 13.53 -6.35
CA GLN A 285 -9.23 14.41 -7.00
C GLN A 285 -9.41 14.52 -8.53
N GLY A 286 -10.53 14.05 -9.08
CA GLY A 286 -10.80 14.13 -10.52
C GLY A 286 -11.47 15.44 -10.94
N LEU A 287 -12.10 15.44 -12.11
CA LEU A 287 -12.79 16.60 -12.68
C LEU A 287 -13.89 17.10 -11.73
N GLY A 288 -13.93 18.43 -11.50
CA GLY A 288 -14.87 19.05 -10.55
C GLY A 288 -14.39 19.09 -9.09
N SER A 289 -13.24 18.48 -8.76
CA SER A 289 -12.61 18.66 -7.45
C SER A 289 -11.86 20.00 -7.33
N HIS A 290 -11.51 20.39 -6.10
CA HIS A 290 -10.74 21.61 -5.85
C HIS A 290 -9.35 21.57 -6.55
N HIS A 291 -8.90 22.70 -7.10
CA HIS A 291 -7.67 22.77 -7.91
C HIS A 291 -6.41 22.25 -7.19
N VAL A 292 -6.32 22.43 -5.86
CA VAL A 292 -5.22 21.86 -5.03
C VAL A 292 -5.19 20.34 -5.11
N LEU A 293 -6.35 19.67 -5.07
CA LEU A 293 -6.44 18.21 -5.13
C LEU A 293 -6.03 17.67 -6.50
N GLN A 294 -6.41 18.37 -7.57
CA GLN A 294 -6.00 18.05 -8.94
C GLN A 294 -4.49 18.28 -9.14
N THR A 295 -3.97 19.40 -8.64
CA THR A 295 -2.53 19.72 -8.69
C THR A 295 -1.73 18.68 -7.91
N LEU A 296 -2.21 18.25 -6.75
CA LEU A 296 -1.58 17.21 -5.95
C LEU A 296 -1.50 15.88 -6.73
N ARG A 297 -2.59 15.47 -7.39
CA ARG A 297 -2.59 14.29 -8.27
C ARG A 297 -1.59 14.43 -9.41
N ASN A 298 -1.52 15.59 -10.07
CA ASN A 298 -0.57 15.84 -11.16
C ASN A 298 0.90 15.79 -10.70
N ARG A 299 1.18 16.23 -9.46
CA ARG A 299 2.52 16.06 -8.85
C ARG A 299 2.83 14.60 -8.59
N VAL A 300 1.87 13.79 -8.14
CA VAL A 300 2.06 12.34 -7.97
C VAL A 300 2.34 11.66 -9.32
N ILE A 301 1.63 12.04 -10.39
CA ILE A 301 1.91 11.57 -11.76
C ILE A 301 3.35 11.93 -12.16
N SER A 302 3.74 13.19 -11.96
CA SER A 302 5.08 13.68 -12.32
C SER A 302 6.20 13.02 -11.49
N LEU A 303 5.94 12.75 -10.20
CA LEU A 303 6.86 12.08 -9.30
C LEU A 303 7.08 10.62 -9.72
N THR A 304 5.99 9.87 -9.86
CA THR A 304 6.03 8.43 -10.12
C THR A 304 6.41 8.10 -11.57
N ARG A 305 6.22 9.06 -12.48
CA ARG A 305 6.38 8.88 -13.94
C ARG A 305 5.48 7.78 -14.52
N LEU A 306 4.45 7.37 -13.77
CA LEU A 306 3.46 6.41 -14.24
C LEU A 306 2.49 7.08 -15.22
N PRO A 307 1.86 6.30 -16.11
CA PRO A 307 0.80 6.82 -16.97
C PRO A 307 -0.31 7.47 -16.14
N SER A 308 -0.81 8.64 -16.57
CA SER A 308 -1.85 9.38 -15.84
C SER A 308 -3.11 8.53 -15.62
N SER A 309 -3.48 7.72 -16.61
CA SER A 309 -4.61 6.80 -16.54
C SER A 309 -4.51 5.79 -15.39
N LEU A 310 -3.31 5.41 -14.97
CA LEU A 310 -3.11 4.48 -13.88
C LEU A 310 -3.33 5.18 -12.53
N VAL A 311 -2.76 6.38 -12.36
CA VAL A 311 -2.92 7.19 -11.15
C VAL A 311 -4.35 7.72 -10.99
N GLU A 312 -5.00 8.11 -12.08
CA GLU A 312 -6.37 8.64 -12.07
C GLU A 312 -7.43 7.59 -11.71
N LEU A 313 -7.17 6.33 -12.07
CA LEU A 313 -8.05 5.18 -11.78
C LEU A 313 -7.75 4.53 -10.42
N SER A 314 -6.80 5.06 -9.67
CA SER A 314 -6.47 4.57 -8.34
C SER A 314 -7.45 5.12 -7.28
N GLU A 315 -7.31 4.63 -6.05
CA GLU A 315 -8.09 5.05 -4.89
C GLU A 315 -8.10 6.59 -4.69
N PRO A 316 -9.20 7.16 -4.18
CA PRO A 316 -9.24 8.58 -3.82
C PRO A 316 -8.24 8.89 -2.69
N LEU A 317 -7.92 10.16 -2.51
CA LEU A 317 -6.99 10.60 -1.47
C LEU A 317 -7.61 10.33 -0.09
N GLN A 318 -7.00 9.46 0.69
CA GLN A 318 -7.41 9.24 2.08
C GLN A 318 -6.79 10.33 2.95
N VAL A 319 -7.58 11.00 3.79
CA VAL A 319 -7.08 11.95 4.78
C VAL A 319 -7.36 11.40 6.17
N ILE A 320 -6.34 11.32 7.01
CA ILE A 320 -6.40 10.73 8.35
C ILE A 320 -6.01 11.78 9.38
N ARG A 321 -6.74 11.79 10.49
CA ARG A 321 -6.51 12.59 11.69
C ARG A 321 -6.22 11.65 12.86
N PHE A 322 -5.09 11.88 13.52
CA PHE A 322 -4.75 11.25 14.79
C PHE A 322 -4.80 12.31 15.90
N GLU A 323 -5.57 12.00 16.93
CA GLU A 323 -5.66 12.76 18.17
C GLU A 323 -4.57 12.32 19.17
N HIS A 324 -4.60 12.85 20.38
CA HIS A 324 -3.65 12.44 21.42
C HIS A 324 -3.82 10.95 21.77
N GLY A 325 -2.73 10.18 21.71
CA GLY A 325 -2.72 8.75 21.97
C GLY A 325 -3.16 7.87 20.80
N ASP A 326 -3.64 8.45 19.71
CA ASP A 326 -4.01 7.72 18.49
C ASP A 326 -2.76 7.17 17.79
N PHE A 327 -2.90 6.00 17.16
CA PHE A 327 -1.82 5.25 16.52
C PHE A 327 -2.35 4.36 15.39
N SER A 328 -1.42 3.79 14.63
CA SER A 328 -1.70 2.72 13.67
C SER A 328 -0.60 1.67 13.76
N ASN A 329 -0.95 0.44 14.13
CA ASN A 329 0.00 -0.67 14.21
C ASN A 329 0.63 -0.96 12.85
N ALA A 330 1.81 -1.56 12.86
CA ALA A 330 2.56 -1.79 11.64
C ALA A 330 1.80 -2.79 10.76
N HIS A 331 1.60 -2.42 9.50
CA HIS A 331 0.84 -3.17 8.52
C HIS A 331 1.45 -2.99 7.13
N TYR A 332 0.95 -3.81 6.19
CA TYR A 332 1.21 -3.66 4.77
C TYR A 332 0.03 -2.95 4.11
N ASP A 333 0.33 -2.07 3.16
CA ASP A 333 -0.73 -1.39 2.40
C ASP A 333 -1.40 -2.32 1.40
N SER A 334 -0.65 -3.26 0.83
CA SER A 334 -1.14 -4.30 -0.07
C SER A 334 -1.29 -5.62 0.64
N ASN A 335 -2.25 -6.43 0.20
CA ASN A 335 -2.32 -7.82 0.61
C ASN A 335 -1.36 -8.69 -0.21
N PRO A 336 -0.85 -9.80 0.35
CA PRO A 336 -0.08 -10.77 -0.41
C PRO A 336 -0.94 -11.37 -1.53
N ALA A 337 -0.36 -11.50 -2.71
CA ALA A 337 -1.03 -12.11 -3.86
C ALA A 337 -1.28 -13.60 -3.60
N GLN A 338 -2.56 -13.99 -3.56
CA GLN A 338 -2.97 -15.40 -3.50
C GLN A 338 -3.65 -15.78 -4.81
N SER A 339 -3.52 -17.05 -5.22
CA SER A 339 -4.02 -17.56 -6.51
C SER A 339 -5.54 -17.40 -6.70
N GLU A 340 -6.31 -17.23 -5.61
CA GLU A 340 -7.77 -17.07 -5.64
C GLU A 340 -8.24 -15.64 -5.30
N SER A 341 -7.31 -14.69 -5.20
CA SER A 341 -7.58 -13.30 -4.86
C SER A 341 -7.66 -12.42 -6.12
N THR A 342 -8.52 -11.41 -6.10
CA THR A 342 -8.62 -10.41 -7.18
C THR A 342 -8.48 -9.01 -6.62
N CYS A 343 -7.76 -8.16 -7.34
CA CYS A 343 -7.60 -6.76 -6.95
C CYS A 343 -8.94 -6.01 -7.00
N ALA A 344 -9.28 -5.33 -5.92
CA ALA A 344 -10.57 -4.62 -5.79
C ALA A 344 -10.78 -3.56 -6.88
N HIS A 345 -9.72 -2.90 -7.35
CA HIS A 345 -9.82 -1.86 -8.38
C HIS A 345 -10.08 -2.41 -9.79
N THR A 346 -9.58 -3.60 -10.12
CA THR A 346 -9.78 -4.23 -11.44
C THR A 346 -10.93 -5.22 -11.49
N ARG A 347 -11.74 -5.33 -10.43
CA ARG A 347 -12.88 -6.26 -10.34
C ARG A 347 -13.79 -6.25 -11.59
N LEU A 348 -14.01 -5.09 -12.20
CA LEU A 348 -14.81 -4.94 -13.42
C LEU A 348 -14.24 -5.70 -14.63
N ALA A 349 -12.92 -5.94 -14.65
CA ALA A 349 -12.21 -6.68 -15.68
C ALA A 349 -11.89 -8.13 -15.28
N GLY A 350 -11.96 -8.45 -13.98
CA GLY A 350 -11.71 -9.78 -13.44
C GLY A 350 -12.85 -10.77 -13.71
N ASN A 351 -12.53 -12.07 -13.62
CA ASN A 351 -13.54 -13.13 -13.71
C ASN A 351 -14.33 -13.19 -12.40
N LYS A 352 -15.67 -13.36 -12.49
CA LYS A 352 -16.60 -13.40 -11.34
C LYS A 352 -16.39 -14.58 -10.36
N SER A 353 -15.32 -15.35 -10.53
CA SER A 353 -15.01 -16.57 -9.79
C SER A 353 -14.03 -16.37 -8.63
N ALA A 354 -13.50 -15.15 -8.43
CA ALA A 354 -12.62 -14.86 -7.31
C ALA A 354 -13.39 -14.89 -5.99
N VAL A 355 -12.84 -15.58 -4.99
CA VAL A 355 -13.47 -15.79 -3.68
C VAL A 355 -13.19 -14.61 -2.74
N THR A 356 -12.04 -13.96 -2.91
CA THR A 356 -11.57 -12.89 -2.02
C THR A 356 -11.07 -11.68 -2.81
N GLU A 357 -11.42 -10.50 -2.31
CA GLU A 357 -10.98 -9.23 -2.86
C GLU A 357 -9.86 -8.66 -2.01
N VAL A 358 -8.84 -8.14 -2.67
CA VAL A 358 -7.62 -7.66 -2.01
C VAL A 358 -7.23 -6.27 -2.51
N SER A 359 -6.52 -5.53 -1.66
CA SER A 359 -5.91 -4.25 -2.04
C SER A 359 -4.58 -4.50 -2.75
N CYS A 360 -4.49 -4.03 -3.99
CA CYS A 360 -3.28 -4.12 -4.81
C CYS A 360 -2.74 -2.72 -5.04
N ARG A 361 -1.86 -2.27 -4.14
CA ARG A 361 -1.29 -0.92 -4.11
C ARG A 361 0.19 -1.01 -4.46
N TYR A 362 0.56 -0.62 -5.67
CA TYR A 362 1.95 -0.69 -6.13
C TYR A 362 2.91 0.16 -5.31
N LEU A 363 2.45 1.36 -4.97
CA LEU A 363 3.21 2.34 -4.21
C LEU A 363 2.27 3.19 -3.37
N THR A 364 2.85 3.82 -2.37
CA THR A 364 2.17 4.73 -1.47
C THR A 364 2.91 6.05 -1.44
N VAL A 365 2.15 7.14 -1.58
CA VAL A 365 2.61 8.50 -1.31
C VAL A 365 1.87 9.01 -0.09
N LEU A 366 2.59 9.18 1.03
CA LEU A 366 2.06 9.74 2.27
C LEU A 366 2.46 11.21 2.37
N PHE A 367 1.51 12.08 2.66
CA PHE A 367 1.71 13.51 2.83
C PHE A 367 1.53 13.88 4.29
N TYR A 368 2.52 14.53 4.90
CA TYR A 368 2.34 15.17 6.20
C TYR A 368 1.63 16.51 6.02
N LEU A 369 0.42 16.64 6.56
CA LEU A 369 -0.38 17.86 6.49
C LEU A 369 -0.20 18.75 7.73
N SER A 370 0.34 18.19 8.82
CA SER A 370 0.73 18.94 10.01
C SER A 370 2.11 18.52 10.51
N SER A 371 2.78 19.44 11.20
CA SER A 371 4.04 19.18 11.91
C SER A 371 3.74 18.79 13.36
N LEU A 372 4.49 17.85 13.91
CA LEU A 372 4.38 17.45 15.31
C LEU A 372 5.64 17.79 16.10
N GLU A 373 5.45 18.17 17.37
CA GLU A 373 6.56 18.38 18.29
C GLU A 373 7.09 17.05 18.83
N GLU A 374 6.20 16.18 19.31
CA GLU A 374 6.53 14.90 19.96
C GLU A 374 5.54 13.78 19.60
N GLY A 375 6.07 12.60 19.26
CA GLY A 375 5.30 11.42 18.86
C GLY A 375 4.76 11.52 17.43
N GLY A 376 3.94 10.53 17.05
CA GLY A 376 3.31 10.50 15.72
C GLY A 376 4.26 10.23 14.55
N GLU A 377 5.47 9.74 14.80
CA GLU A 377 6.39 9.35 13.74
C GLU A 377 5.81 8.23 12.87
N SER A 378 6.11 8.25 11.56
CA SER A 378 5.87 7.07 10.73
C SER A 378 7.08 6.15 10.89
N THR A 379 6.83 4.94 11.39
CA THR A 379 7.86 3.95 11.69
C THR A 379 7.86 2.85 10.65
N PHE A 380 9.06 2.48 10.19
CA PHE A 380 9.32 1.30 9.36
C PHE A 380 10.18 0.35 10.21
N PRO A 381 9.56 -0.59 10.94
CA PRO A 381 10.26 -1.34 11.98
C PRO A 381 11.45 -2.14 11.45
N VAL A 382 11.36 -2.61 10.20
CA VAL A 382 12.32 -3.52 9.58
C VAL A 382 13.15 -2.87 8.48
N ALA A 383 13.10 -1.55 8.32
CA ALA A 383 13.82 -0.85 7.25
C ALA A 383 15.32 -1.18 7.23
N ASP A 384 15.83 -1.52 6.04
CA ASP A 384 17.18 -1.99 5.70
C ASP A 384 17.72 -3.12 6.59
N ASN A 385 16.86 -3.79 7.37
CA ASN A 385 17.29 -4.85 8.24
C ASN A 385 17.79 -6.05 7.41
N ARG A 386 18.79 -6.78 7.92
CA ARG A 386 19.32 -7.98 7.25
C ARG A 386 18.78 -9.27 7.85
N THR A 387 18.34 -9.22 9.11
CA THR A 387 17.88 -10.37 9.88
C THR A 387 16.57 -9.97 10.52
N TYR A 388 15.48 -10.31 9.86
CA TYR A 388 14.14 -10.20 10.43
C TYR A 388 13.80 -11.58 11.01
N ASP A 389 13.99 -11.74 12.32
CA ASP A 389 13.48 -12.90 13.05
C ASP A 389 12.16 -12.47 13.69
N GLU A 390 11.04 -12.99 13.19
CA GLU A 390 9.68 -12.75 13.71
C GLU A 390 9.49 -13.25 15.16
N GLU A 391 10.42 -14.06 15.66
CA GLU A 391 10.17 -14.95 16.81
C GLU A 391 10.41 -14.33 18.19
N VAL A 392 10.96 -13.11 18.31
CA VAL A 392 11.35 -12.57 19.63
C VAL A 392 10.47 -11.42 20.12
N ILE A 393 9.93 -10.58 19.22
CA ILE A 393 9.22 -9.33 19.57
C ILE A 393 8.20 -8.99 18.49
N ASP A 394 6.96 -8.71 18.89
CA ASP A 394 5.92 -8.24 17.98
C ASP A 394 6.21 -6.79 17.53
N LEU A 395 6.94 -6.65 16.42
CA LEU A 395 7.25 -5.38 15.79
C LEU A 395 6.03 -4.72 15.12
N THR A 396 4.87 -5.40 15.10
CA THR A 396 3.63 -4.82 14.62
C THR A 396 2.99 -3.90 15.66
N ASP A 397 3.25 -4.10 16.95
CA ASP A 397 2.71 -3.23 17.99
C ASP A 397 3.51 -1.93 18.11
N THR A 398 3.02 -0.89 17.42
CA THR A 398 3.66 0.43 17.41
C THR A 398 3.53 1.17 18.73
N GLN A 399 2.62 0.78 19.63
CA GLN A 399 2.46 1.47 20.90
C GLN A 399 3.66 1.25 21.82
N GLU A 400 4.11 0.00 21.92
CA GLU A 400 5.26 -0.36 22.75
C GLU A 400 6.58 -0.34 21.98
N THR A 401 6.56 -0.70 20.69
CA THR A 401 7.80 -0.95 19.93
C THR A 401 8.21 0.15 18.98
N CYS A 402 7.43 1.24 18.83
CA CYS A 402 7.80 2.35 17.93
C CYS A 402 9.24 2.85 18.15
N GLY A 403 9.65 3.04 19.41
CA GLY A 403 11.01 3.50 19.76
C GLY A 403 12.14 2.58 19.31
N ARG A 404 11.81 1.33 18.94
CA ARG A 404 12.74 0.29 18.51
C ARG A 404 12.74 0.06 17.00
N GLY A 405 11.85 0.70 16.25
CA GLY A 405 11.84 0.60 14.79
C GLY A 405 13.15 1.09 14.18
N ASN A 406 13.60 0.42 13.12
CA ASN A 406 14.87 0.74 12.45
C ASN A 406 14.89 2.13 11.84
N LEU A 407 13.78 2.56 11.24
CA LEU A 407 13.63 3.88 10.67
C LEU A 407 12.35 4.54 11.21
N ARG A 408 12.47 5.79 11.64
CA ARG A 408 11.36 6.65 12.04
C ARG A 408 11.47 7.98 11.34
N VAL A 409 10.36 8.44 10.78
CA VAL A 409 10.28 9.72 10.09
C VAL A 409 9.36 10.66 10.84
N LYS A 410 9.89 11.84 11.18
CA LYS A 410 9.16 12.85 11.95
C LYS A 410 8.19 13.62 11.04
N PRO A 411 6.91 13.77 11.41
CA PRO A 411 5.95 14.54 10.63
C PRO A 411 6.35 16.01 10.54
N THR A 412 6.54 16.48 9.31
CA THR A 412 6.81 17.88 8.99
C THR A 412 5.85 18.29 7.89
N ALA A 413 5.02 19.31 8.14
CA ALA A 413 4.01 19.77 7.20
C ALA A 413 4.61 20.05 5.81
N GLY A 414 3.96 19.56 4.77
CA GLY A 414 4.39 19.70 3.39
C GLY A 414 5.39 18.65 2.90
N THR A 415 5.98 17.85 3.79
CA THR A 415 6.85 16.73 3.41
C THR A 415 6.02 15.55 2.90
N ALA A 416 6.46 14.94 1.80
CA ALA A 416 5.91 13.69 1.30
C ALA A 416 6.89 12.53 1.53
N LEU A 417 6.37 11.37 1.93
CA LEU A 417 7.05 10.09 1.89
C LEU A 417 6.54 9.28 0.72
N PHE A 418 7.45 8.58 0.06
CA PHE A 418 7.15 7.80 -1.13
C PHE A 418 7.86 6.47 -1.06
N TRP A 419 7.13 5.36 -1.09
CA TRP A 419 7.71 4.02 -1.15
C TRP A 419 6.92 3.07 -2.04
N TYR A 420 7.59 2.01 -2.46
CA TYR A 420 6.99 0.90 -3.19
C TYR A 420 6.58 -0.21 -2.20
N ASN A 421 5.35 -0.70 -2.31
CA ASN A 421 4.86 -1.81 -1.47
C ASN A 421 5.26 -3.18 -2.06
N HIS A 422 5.66 -3.22 -3.32
CA HIS A 422 6.02 -4.44 -4.03
C HIS A 422 7.43 -4.35 -4.60
N LEU A 423 8.08 -5.50 -4.74
CA LEU A 423 9.30 -5.68 -5.50
C LEU A 423 9.01 -5.60 -7.01
N SER A 424 10.05 -5.53 -7.82
CA SER A 424 9.91 -5.69 -9.28
C SER A 424 9.95 -7.16 -9.64
N ASP A 425 9.14 -7.58 -10.62
CA ASP A 425 9.18 -8.95 -11.17
C ASP A 425 10.40 -9.20 -12.09
N GLY A 426 11.28 -8.20 -12.27
CA GLY A 426 12.44 -8.26 -13.15
C GLY A 426 12.12 -8.07 -14.65
N ARG A 427 10.85 -8.02 -15.03
CA ARG A 427 10.38 -7.76 -16.41
C ARG A 427 9.71 -6.39 -16.56
N GLY A 428 9.83 -5.55 -15.53
CA GLY A 428 9.26 -4.21 -15.52
C GLY A 428 7.81 -4.14 -15.07
N TRP A 429 7.32 -5.15 -14.34
CA TRP A 429 5.99 -5.14 -13.72
C TRP A 429 6.07 -5.25 -12.19
N MET A 430 4.89 -5.23 -11.55
CA MET A 430 4.74 -5.47 -10.11
C MET A 430 5.06 -6.94 -9.81
N GLY A 431 5.94 -7.16 -8.82
CA GLY A 431 6.26 -8.49 -8.29
C GLY A 431 5.60 -8.75 -6.93
N GLU A 432 6.27 -9.56 -6.13
CA GLU A 432 5.84 -9.93 -4.78
C GLU A 432 5.77 -8.73 -3.83
N LEU A 433 5.00 -8.87 -2.75
CA LEU A 433 4.94 -7.89 -1.67
C LEU A 433 6.34 -7.71 -1.07
N ASP A 434 6.78 -6.47 -0.90
CA ASP A 434 8.03 -6.16 -0.20
C ASP A 434 7.77 -6.25 1.32
N GLU A 435 8.24 -7.31 1.96
CA GLU A 435 8.11 -7.51 3.42
C GLU A 435 8.75 -6.37 4.23
N TYR A 436 9.68 -5.62 3.64
CA TYR A 436 10.27 -4.47 4.31
C TYR A 436 9.35 -3.25 4.32
N SER A 437 8.28 -3.25 3.51
CA SER A 437 7.27 -2.18 3.47
C SER A 437 6.35 -2.13 4.68
N LEU A 438 6.57 -3.00 5.68
CA LEU A 438 5.88 -2.96 6.96
C LEU A 438 6.08 -1.58 7.61
N HIS A 439 4.98 -0.87 7.84
CA HIS A 439 5.00 0.48 8.37
C HIS A 439 3.80 0.76 9.24
N GLY A 440 3.93 1.71 10.15
CA GLY A 440 2.84 2.15 11.01
C GLY A 440 3.07 3.57 11.51
N ASP A 441 2.13 4.05 12.31
CA ASP A 441 2.18 5.38 12.90
C ASP A 441 2.24 5.28 14.42
N CYS A 442 3.32 5.81 14.98
CA CYS A 442 3.55 5.84 16.41
C CYS A 442 2.48 6.66 17.15
N PRO A 443 2.24 6.37 18.44
CA PRO A 443 1.31 7.14 19.25
C PRO A 443 1.64 8.64 19.25
N VAL A 444 0.63 9.48 19.00
CA VAL A 444 0.79 10.93 19.08
C VAL A 444 0.86 11.35 20.54
N LYS A 445 1.94 12.02 20.94
CA LYS A 445 2.11 12.50 22.32
C LYS A 445 1.70 13.96 22.47
N ARG A 446 2.06 14.83 21.52
CA ARG A 446 1.73 16.25 21.61
C ARG A 446 1.34 16.83 20.25
N GLY A 447 0.16 17.44 20.19
CA GLY A 447 -0.41 18.03 18.98
C GLY A 447 -1.46 17.14 18.32
N MET A 448 -1.77 17.42 17.06
CA MET A 448 -2.69 16.64 16.22
C MET A 448 -2.01 16.33 14.90
N LYS A 449 -1.95 15.04 14.55
CA LYS A 449 -1.35 14.60 13.30
C LYS A 449 -2.42 14.57 12.22
N TRP A 450 -2.12 15.21 11.10
CA TRP A 450 -2.90 15.07 9.88
C TRP A 450 -1.98 14.52 8.80
N VAL A 451 -2.42 13.44 8.15
CA VAL A 451 -1.74 12.86 7.00
C VAL A 451 -2.74 12.61 5.89
N ALA A 452 -2.22 12.48 4.66
CA ALA A 452 -3.00 11.98 3.56
C ALA A 452 -2.24 10.92 2.77
N ASN A 453 -2.92 9.84 2.38
CA ASN A 453 -2.35 8.75 1.61
C ASN A 453 -2.92 8.78 0.20
N SER A 454 -2.03 8.77 -0.79
CA SER A 454 -2.35 8.51 -2.19
C SER A 454 -1.73 7.18 -2.57
N TRP A 455 -2.60 6.19 -2.77
CA TRP A 455 -2.21 4.89 -3.28
C TRP A 455 -2.32 4.86 -4.79
N VAL A 456 -1.40 4.15 -5.42
CA VAL A 456 -1.47 3.88 -6.86
C VAL A 456 -1.68 2.38 -7.06
N ASN A 457 -2.82 2.03 -7.65
CA ASN A 457 -3.26 0.66 -7.79
C ASN A 457 -2.77 0.05 -9.10
N VAL A 458 -2.18 -1.14 -9.01
CA VAL A 458 -1.74 -1.92 -10.17
C VAL A 458 -2.12 -3.37 -9.92
N ASP A 459 -2.73 -4.00 -10.91
CA ASP A 459 -2.95 -5.44 -10.88
C ASP A 459 -1.64 -6.19 -11.16
N PRO A 460 -1.26 -7.20 -10.36
CA PRO A 460 -0.11 -8.03 -10.65
C PRO A 460 -0.27 -8.77 -12.00
N ASP A 461 -1.50 -9.06 -12.44
CA ASP A 461 -1.76 -9.50 -13.81
C ASP A 461 -1.87 -8.31 -14.77
N HIS A 462 -0.81 -8.11 -15.56
CA HIS A 462 -0.75 -7.10 -16.61
C HIS A 462 -1.92 -7.19 -17.61
N GLN A 463 -2.38 -8.38 -17.97
CA GLN A 463 -3.50 -8.54 -18.91
C GLN A 463 -4.81 -8.03 -18.30
N GLN A 464 -5.03 -8.33 -17.03
CA GLN A 464 -6.19 -7.85 -16.28
C GLN A 464 -6.16 -6.33 -16.11
N GLN A 465 -5.00 -5.74 -15.76
CA GLN A 465 -4.82 -4.28 -15.70
C GLN A 465 -5.13 -3.62 -17.05
N ALA A 466 -4.56 -4.14 -18.15
CA ALA A 466 -4.77 -3.58 -19.48
C ALA A 466 -6.24 -3.66 -19.92
N ARG A 467 -6.91 -4.78 -19.62
CA ARG A 467 -8.35 -4.95 -19.88
C ARG A 467 -9.18 -3.94 -19.10
N TYR A 468 -8.89 -3.74 -17.82
CA TYR A 468 -9.57 -2.75 -16.98
C TYR A 468 -9.44 -1.33 -17.55
N GLN A 469 -8.22 -0.91 -17.90
CA GLN A 469 -7.98 0.42 -18.47
C GLN A 469 -8.77 0.64 -19.77
N ARG A 470 -8.83 -0.35 -20.66
CA ARG A 470 -9.63 -0.28 -21.90
C ARG A 470 -11.12 -0.14 -21.61
N LEU A 471 -11.66 -0.93 -20.68
CA LEU A 471 -13.08 -0.89 -20.32
C LEU A 471 -13.48 0.47 -19.75
N VAL A 472 -12.64 1.04 -18.87
CA VAL A 472 -12.92 2.35 -18.28
C VAL A 472 -12.82 3.46 -19.33
N ALA A 473 -11.80 3.43 -20.19
CA ALA A 473 -11.65 4.40 -21.27
C ALA A 473 -12.84 4.40 -22.24
N GLN A 474 -13.31 3.22 -22.64
CA GLN A 474 -14.50 3.08 -23.50
C GLN A 474 -15.76 3.64 -22.82
N ARG A 475 -15.93 3.40 -21.51
CA ARG A 475 -17.07 3.92 -20.75
C ARG A 475 -17.04 5.45 -20.65
N HIS A 476 -15.86 6.05 -20.48
CA HIS A 476 -15.70 7.51 -20.50
C HIS A 476 -16.01 8.12 -21.86
N GLN A 477 -15.53 7.51 -22.95
CA GLN A 477 -15.85 7.96 -24.31
C GLN A 477 -17.35 7.87 -24.59
N ALA A 478 -17.99 6.76 -24.22
CA ALA A 478 -19.44 6.61 -24.35
C ALA A 478 -20.21 7.67 -23.55
N LYS A 479 -19.79 7.97 -22.32
CA LYS A 479 -20.41 9.01 -21.49
C LYS A 479 -20.22 10.41 -22.08
N SER A 480 -19.02 10.74 -22.56
CA SER A 480 -18.73 12.02 -23.22
C SER A 480 -19.56 12.21 -24.49
N SER A 481 -19.71 11.16 -25.31
CA SER A 481 -20.54 11.20 -26.51
C SER A 481 -22.03 11.38 -26.22
N LEU A 482 -22.48 10.89 -25.05
CA LEU A 482 -23.86 11.07 -24.58
C LEU A 482 -24.08 12.48 -24.03
N GLU A 483 -23.10 13.06 -23.33
CA GLU A 483 -23.14 14.43 -22.80
C GLU A 483 -23.05 15.49 -23.92
N GLU A 484 -22.29 15.24 -24.99
CA GLU A 484 -22.26 16.10 -26.19
C GLU A 484 -23.60 16.10 -26.95
N HIS A 485 -24.37 15.00 -26.89
CA HIS A 485 -25.73 14.94 -27.45
C HIS A 485 -26.79 15.67 -26.62
N TYR A 486 -26.45 16.07 -25.39
CA TYR A 486 -27.30 16.82 -24.47
C TYR A 486 -26.70 18.19 -24.14
N GLN A 487 -26.28 18.96 -25.16
CA GLN A 487 -26.15 20.40 -24.98
C GLN A 487 -27.55 21.04 -24.91
N PRO A 488 -27.91 21.78 -23.84
CA PRO A 488 -29.15 22.53 -23.81
C PRO A 488 -29.10 23.63 -24.87
N LEU A 489 -30.14 23.72 -25.70
CA LEU A 489 -30.37 24.85 -26.58
C LEU A 489 -30.20 26.15 -25.79
N SER A 490 -29.34 27.03 -26.29
CA SER A 490 -29.14 28.40 -25.82
C SER A 490 -30.49 29.12 -25.72
N HIS A 491 -31.03 29.27 -24.51
CA HIS A 491 -32.08 30.24 -24.23
C HIS A 491 -31.43 31.62 -24.09
N SER A 492 -31.16 32.24 -25.23
CA SER A 492 -30.98 33.68 -25.34
C SER A 492 -31.78 34.13 -26.56
N ASP A 493 -32.64 35.13 -26.35
CA ASP A 493 -33.49 35.80 -27.35
C ASP A 493 -34.89 35.23 -27.56
N LEU A 494 -35.76 35.36 -26.55
CA LEU A 494 -37.12 35.85 -26.76
C LEU A 494 -37.73 36.17 -25.39
N HIS A 495 -37.84 37.45 -25.03
CA HIS A 495 -38.89 38.05 -24.19
C HIS A 495 -38.54 39.53 -23.98
N GLN A 496 -38.59 40.30 -25.07
CA GLN A 496 -39.10 41.67 -25.03
C GLN A 496 -40.42 41.65 -25.80
N ASP A 497 -41.40 42.38 -25.25
CA ASP A 497 -42.77 42.58 -25.74
C ASP A 497 -43.79 41.46 -25.43
N LEU A 498 -44.41 41.56 -24.25
CA LEU A 498 -45.86 41.75 -24.07
C LEU A 498 -46.23 41.93 -22.59
#